data_AF-A0A7C1MQ13-F1
#
_entry.id   AF-A0A7C1MQ13-F1
#
_cell.length_a   1.000
_cell.length_b   1.000
_cell.length_c   1.000
_cell.angle_alpha   90.00
_cell.angle_beta   90.00
_cell.angle_gamma   90.00
#
_symmetry.space_group_name_H-M   'P 1'
#
loop_
_entity.id
_entity.type
_entity.pdbx_description
1 polymer ?
#
loop_
_entity_poly.entity_id
_entity_poly.type
_entity_poly.pdbx_seq_one_letter_code
_entity_poly.pdbx_strand_id
1 'polypeptide(L)'
;GITRDLVLELACNHGLQCQQTDISEKQVKQADELWLSSSTKEILPIVKLDGNPVGEGKPGPHYHQIIKLYDEFKLRFRNGEVS
;
A
#
# COMPACT_ATOMS: atom_id res chain seq x y z
N GLY A 1 -11.13 5.30 2.09
CA GLY A 1 -11.80 4.26 1.29
C GLY A 1 -11.40 2.94 1.88
N ILE A 2 -12.34 2.00 2.09
CA ILE A 2 -12.17 0.90 3.06
C ILE A 2 -10.82 0.16 2.92
N THR A 3 -10.43 -0.24 1.70
CA THR A 3 -9.13 -0.90 1.46
C THR A 3 -7.93 -0.02 1.85
N ARG A 4 -7.94 1.27 1.50
CA ARG A 4 -6.90 2.23 1.91
C ARG A 4 -6.85 2.37 3.43
N ASP A 5 -8.02 2.45 4.07
CA ASP A 5 -8.09 2.71 5.50
C ASP A 5 -7.55 1.50 6.29
N LEU A 6 -7.87 0.27 5.86
CA LEU A 6 -7.26 -0.96 6.37
C LEU A 6 -5.74 -1.00 6.13
N VAL A 7 -5.25 -0.56 4.96
CA VAL A 7 -3.81 -0.49 4.69
C VAL A 7 -3.10 0.45 5.66
N LEU A 8 -3.67 1.63 5.91
CA LEU A 8 -3.11 2.59 6.87
C LEU A 8 -3.10 2.02 8.28
N GLU A 9 -4.15 1.30 8.69
CA GLU A 9 -4.20 0.63 9.98
C GLU A 9 -3.12 -0.46 10.10
N LEU A 10 -3.02 -1.35 9.11
CA LEU A 10 -2.00 -2.41 9.08
C LEU A 10 -0.58 -1.82 9.12
N ALA A 11 -0.35 -0.74 8.38
CA ALA A 11 0.93 -0.03 8.37
C ALA A 11 1.28 0.53 9.75
N CYS A 12 0.38 1.32 10.35
CA CYS A 12 0.57 1.89 11.69
C CYS A 12 0.81 0.80 12.76
N ASN A 13 0.01 -0.26 12.75
CA ASN A 13 0.12 -1.36 13.71
C ASN A 13 1.43 -2.16 13.60
N HIS A 14 2.13 -2.07 12.46
CA HIS A 14 3.40 -2.74 12.22
C HIS A 14 4.59 -1.77 12.13
N GLY A 15 4.44 -0.57 12.68
CA GLY A 15 5.54 0.39 12.84
C GLY A 15 5.92 1.17 11.58
N LEU A 16 5.11 1.12 10.52
CA LEU A 16 5.29 1.96 9.35
C LEU A 16 4.66 3.34 9.59
N GLN A 17 5.48 4.38 9.43
CA GLN A 17 5.00 5.76 9.56
C GLN A 17 4.06 6.09 8.41
N CYS A 18 2.86 6.55 8.76
CA CYS A 18 1.82 6.92 7.80
C CYS A 18 1.35 8.34 8.07
N GLN A 19 1.21 9.13 7.01
CA GLN A 19 0.69 10.49 7.10
C GLN A 19 -0.32 10.72 5.98
N GLN A 20 -1.47 11.28 6.34
CA GLN A 20 -2.40 11.83 5.37
C GLN A 20 -2.13 13.33 5.24
N THR A 21 -1.58 13.74 4.11
CA THR A 21 -1.22 15.14 3.84
C THR A 21 -1.37 15.44 2.35
N ASP A 22 -1.24 16.70 2.00
CA ASP A 22 -1.19 17.11 0.61
C ASP A 22 0.14 16.63 0.00
N ILE A 23 0.02 15.89 -1.11
CA ILE A 23 1.17 15.36 -1.85
C ILE A 23 1.28 16.10 -3.17
N SER A 24 2.41 16.77 -3.38
CA SER A 24 2.72 17.43 -4.65
C SER A 24 3.06 16.43 -5.74
N GLU A 25 2.83 16.81 -7.01
CA GLU A 25 3.24 15.99 -8.16
C GLU A 25 4.74 15.65 -8.14
N LYS A 26 5.58 16.59 -7.68
CA LYS A 26 7.02 16.35 -7.54
C LYS A 26 7.32 15.23 -6.54
N GLN A 27 6.63 15.18 -5.41
CA GLN A 27 6.78 14.09 -4.44
C GLN A 27 6.33 12.75 -5.03
N VAL A 28 5.21 12.73 -5.77
CA VAL A 28 4.75 11.50 -6.46
C VAL A 28 5.82 10.99 -7.44
N LYS A 29 6.38 11.88 -8.26
CA LYS A 29 7.42 11.51 -9.25
C LYS A 29 8.75 11.09 -8.63
N GLN A 30 9.00 11.45 -7.37
CA GLN A 30 10.22 11.13 -6.63
C GLN A 30 10.03 10.00 -5.60
N ALA A 31 8.84 9.42 -5.51
CA ALA A 31 8.56 8.38 -4.54
C ALA A 31 9.32 7.08 -4.86
N ASP A 32 9.85 6.43 -3.82
CA ASP A 32 10.48 5.11 -3.93
C ASP A 32 9.46 4.02 -4.29
N GLU A 33 8.22 4.18 -3.82
CA GLU A 33 7.10 3.30 -4.10
C GLU A 33 5.81 4.09 -4.34
N LEU A 34 4.97 3.63 -5.27
CA LEU A 34 3.61 4.14 -5.49
C LEU A 34 2.64 2.97 -5.57
N TRP A 35 1.51 3.07 -4.87
CA TRP A 35 0.50 2.00 -4.85
C TRP A 35 -0.89 2.54 -5.22
N LEU A 36 -1.72 1.66 -5.78
CA LEU A 36 -3.14 1.90 -6.00
C LEU A 36 -3.95 0.99 -5.08
N SER A 37 -4.91 1.57 -4.34
CA SER A 37 -5.91 0.81 -3.59
C SER A 37 -7.26 0.79 -4.31
N SER A 38 -7.89 -0.36 -4.45
CA SER A 38 -9.23 -0.52 -5.05
C SER A 38 -10.02 -1.61 -4.33
N SER A 39 -11.34 -1.45 -4.22
CA SER A 39 -12.22 -2.51 -3.71
C SER A 39 -12.19 -3.78 -4.57
N THR A 40 -11.93 -3.66 -5.88
CA THR A 40 -11.90 -4.78 -6.82
C THR A 40 -10.50 -5.36 -7.06
N LYS A 41 -9.46 -4.62 -6.69
CA LYS A 41 -8.06 -4.98 -6.99
C LYS A 41 -7.13 -4.92 -5.77
N GLU A 42 -7.68 -4.75 -4.57
CA GLU A 42 -6.94 -4.69 -3.32
C GLU A 42 -5.84 -3.61 -3.36
N ILE A 43 -4.56 -4.00 -3.35
CA ILE A 43 -3.40 -3.12 -3.41
C ILE A 43 -2.50 -3.55 -4.56
N LEU A 44 -2.25 -2.63 -5.49
CA LEU A 44 -1.39 -2.88 -6.65
C LEU A 44 -0.18 -1.95 -6.63
N PRO A 45 1.02 -2.45 -6.97
CA PRO A 45 2.20 -1.61 -7.11
C PRO A 45 2.18 -0.91 -8.47
N ILE A 46 2.48 0.39 -8.48
CA ILE A 46 2.72 1.19 -9.68
C ILE A 46 4.24 1.27 -9.85
N VAL A 47 4.78 0.47 -10.76
CA VAL A 47 6.23 0.41 -11.03
C VAL A 47 6.69 1.38 -12.13
N LYS A 48 5.73 2.04 -12.79
CA LYS A 48 6.01 2.97 -13.89
C LYS A 48 5.00 4.12 -13.86
N LEU A 49 5.50 5.35 -13.91
CA LEU A 49 4.73 6.59 -13.97
C LEU A 49 5.23 7.45 -15.14
N ASP A 50 4.33 7.88 -16.02
CA ASP A 50 4.65 8.73 -17.18
C ASP A 50 5.83 8.22 -18.04
N GLY A 51 5.92 6.90 -18.24
CA GLY A 51 7.03 6.34 -19.02
C GLY A 51 8.29 6.01 -18.21
N ASN A 52 8.41 6.49 -16.97
CA ASN A 52 9.60 6.37 -16.13
C ASN A 52 9.41 5.34 -15.01
N PRO A 53 10.46 4.62 -14.58
CA PRO A 53 10.37 3.73 -13.42
C PRO A 53 10.07 4.53 -12.14
N VAL A 54 9.23 3.94 -11.28
CA VAL A 54 9.05 4.39 -9.89
C VAL A 54 10.07 3.64 -9.04
N GLY A 55 10.91 4.35 -8.29
CA GLY A 55 12.06 3.76 -7.61
C GLY A 55 12.92 2.93 -8.57
N GLU A 56 13.09 1.64 -8.26
CA GLU A 56 13.84 0.68 -9.09
C GLU A 56 13.01 0.01 -10.21
N GLY A 57 11.76 0.45 -10.43
CA GLY A 57 10.86 -0.16 -11.42
C GLY A 57 10.34 -1.54 -11.00
N LYS A 58 10.33 -1.83 -9.70
CA LYS A 58 9.85 -3.08 -9.09
C LYS A 58 9.06 -2.75 -7.80
N PRO A 59 8.16 -3.63 -7.35
CA PRO A 59 7.54 -3.46 -6.04
C PRO A 59 8.60 -3.42 -4.93
N GLY A 60 8.48 -2.46 -4.03
CA GLY A 60 9.47 -2.24 -2.97
C GLY A 60 9.18 -3.02 -1.67
N PRO A 61 10.05 -2.89 -0.67
CA PRO A 61 9.95 -3.63 0.58
C PRO A 61 8.67 -3.31 1.37
N HIS A 62 8.20 -2.06 1.37
CA HIS A 62 6.98 -1.70 2.10
C HIS A 62 5.75 -2.30 1.44
N TYR A 63 5.71 -2.35 0.10
CA TYR A 63 4.65 -3.05 -0.62
C TYR A 63 4.57 -4.53 -0.21
N HIS A 64 5.72 -5.21 -0.21
CA HIS A 64 5.78 -6.63 0.16
C HIS A 64 5.37 -6.90 1.61
N GLN A 65 5.75 -6.01 2.52
CA GLN A 65 5.30 -6.09 3.92
C GLN A 65 3.78 -5.92 4.02
N ILE A 66 3.23 -4.88 3.39
CA ILE A 66 1.80 -4.57 3.48
C ILE A 66 0.92 -5.62 2.81
N ILE A 67 1.29 -6.11 1.62
CA ILE A 67 0.47 -7.12 0.93
C ILE A 67 0.41 -8.43 1.73
N LYS A 68 1.52 -8.81 2.38
CA LYS A 68 1.56 -9.97 3.27
C LYS A 68 0.62 -9.78 4.47
N LEU A 69 0.69 -8.64 5.14
CA LEU A 69 -0.18 -8.32 6.28
C LEU A 69 -1.65 -8.27 5.88
N TYR A 70 -1.93 -7.75 4.68
CA TYR A 70 -3.28 -7.70 4.12
C TYR A 70 -3.85 -9.10 3.84
N ASP A 71 -3.05 -10.00 3.26
CA ASP A 71 -3.45 -11.39 3.04
C ASP A 71 -3.68 -12.16 4.35
N GLU A 72 -2.81 -11.95 5.35
CA GLU A 72 -2.98 -12.49 6.69
C GLU A 72 -4.27 -11.98 7.35
N PHE A 73 -4.56 -10.67 7.25
CA PHE A 73 -5.81 -10.10 7.75
C PHE A 73 -7.03 -10.74 7.07
N LYS A 74 -7.03 -10.88 5.73
CA LYS A 74 -8.14 -11.53 5.00
C LYS A 74 -8.35 -12.99 5.43
N LEU A 75 -7.29 -13.73 5.74
CA LEU A 75 -7.40 -15.10 6.24
C LEU A 75 -8.07 -15.12 7.61
N ARG A 76 -7.57 -14.29 8.54
CA ARG A 76 -8.11 -14.19 9.90
C ARG A 76 -9.57 -13.70 9.90
N PHE A 77 -9.91 -12.75 9.05
CA PHE A 77 -11.28 -12.24 8.91
C PHE A 77 -12.22 -13.32 8.41
N ARG A 78 -11.82 -14.10 7.39
CA ARG A 78 -12.60 -15.25 6.90
C ARG A 78 -12.80 -16.33 7.97
N ASN A 79 -11.84 -16.48 8.89
CA ASN A 79 -11.93 -17.41 10.01
C ASN A 79 -12.71 -16.85 11.22
N GLY A 80 -13.10 -15.57 11.21
CA GLY A 80 -13.77 -14.91 12.34
C GLY A 80 -12.86 -14.54 13.51
N GLU A 81 -11.55 -14.50 13.30
CA GLU A 81 -10.55 -14.18 14.33
C GLU A 81 -10.33 -12.67 14.54
N VAL A 82 -10.84 -11.86 13.60
CA VAL A 82 -10.82 -10.40 13.62
C VAL A 82 -12.17 -9.89 13.13
N SER A 83 -12.62 -8.76 13.68
CA SER A 83 -13.89 -8.10 13.36
C SER A 83 -13.65 -6.83 12.56
#